data_AF-A0AA88MFG6-F1
#
_entry.id   AF-A0AA88MFG6-F1
#
_cell.length_a   1.000
_cell.length_b   1.000
_cell.length_c   1.000
_cell.angle_alpha   90.00
_cell.angle_beta   90.00
_cell.angle_gamma   90.00
#
_symmetry.space_group_name_H-M   'P 1'
#
loop_
_entity.id
_entity.type
_entity.pdbx_description
1 polymer ?
#
loop_
_entity_poly.entity_id
_entity_poly.type
_entity_poly.pdbx_seq_one_letter_code
_entity_poly.pdbx_strand_id
1 'polypeptide(L)'
;MSGLRTVSSAAVVAVLGLGFGMWCVVAPGDDKRRQLVKNLPESDAARMEDSRKRNVLVMQALKEAGETSDNIARELRRPVK
;
A
#
# COMPACT_ATOMS: atom_id res chain seq x y z
N MET A 1 46.10 19.17 -14.87
CA MET A 1 45.13 18.22 -14.29
C MET A 1 44.20 18.81 -13.19
N SER A 2 44.34 20.08 -12.78
CA SER A 2 43.53 20.66 -11.68
C SER A 2 42.12 21.10 -12.13
N GLY A 3 42.01 21.82 -13.25
CA GLY A 3 40.71 22.38 -13.71
C GLY A 3 39.63 21.34 -14.02
N LEU A 4 39.99 20.18 -14.58
CA LEU A 4 39.03 19.11 -14.84
C LEU A 4 38.41 18.54 -13.55
N ARG A 5 39.18 18.53 -12.45
CA ARG A 5 38.72 18.05 -11.14
C ARG A 5 37.81 19.07 -10.46
N THR A 6 38.02 20.36 -10.70
CA THR A 6 37.17 21.44 -10.18
C THR A 6 35.82 21.51 -10.91
N VAL A 7 35.82 21.31 -12.23
CA VAL A 7 34.57 21.27 -13.00
C VAL A 7 33.75 20.03 -12.64
N SER A 8 34.41 18.87 -12.49
CA SER A 8 33.71 17.65 -12.10
C SER A 8 33.14 17.73 -10.67
N SER A 9 33.89 18.31 -9.71
CA SER A 9 33.38 18.49 -8.35
C SER A 9 32.22 19.48 -8.29
N ALA A 10 32.28 20.59 -9.04
CA ALA A 10 31.19 21.55 -9.13
C ALA A 10 29.91 20.93 -9.74
N ALA A 11 30.06 20.10 -10.77
CA ALA A 11 28.94 19.38 -11.38
C ALA A 11 28.28 18.40 -10.38
N VAL A 12 29.07 17.67 -9.60
CA VAL A 12 28.54 16.77 -8.56
C VAL A 12 27.76 17.54 -7.49
N VAL A 13 28.30 18.67 -7.01
CA VAL A 13 27.60 19.52 -6.03
C VAL A 13 26.30 20.06 -6.59
N ALA A 14 26.29 20.49 -7.86
CA ALA A 14 25.07 20.98 -8.51
C ALA A 14 23.99 19.89 -8.61
N VAL A 15 24.35 18.66 -9.01
CA VAL A 15 23.41 17.53 -9.09
C VAL A 15 22.87 17.16 -7.71
N LEU A 16 23.73 17.11 -6.69
CA LEU A 16 23.30 16.83 -5.32
C LEU A 16 22.38 17.92 -4.77
N GLY A 17 22.69 19.19 -5.04
CA GLY A 17 21.86 20.32 -4.63
C GLY A 17 20.47 20.31 -5.29
N LEU A 18 20.41 20.02 -6.59
CA LEU A 18 19.15 19.87 -7.32
C LEU A 18 18.34 18.67 -6.82
N GLY A 19 18.99 17.52 -6.61
CA GLY A 19 18.35 16.33 -6.06
C GLY A 19 17.79 16.54 -4.66
N PHE A 20 18.55 17.21 -3.79
CA PHE A 20 18.11 17.55 -2.44
C PHE A 20 16.96 18.56 -2.45
N GLY A 21 17.05 19.62 -3.27
CA GLY A 21 15.98 20.60 -3.43
C GLY A 21 14.69 19.95 -3.93
N MET A 22 14.78 19.08 -4.94
CA MET A 22 13.63 18.31 -5.44
C MET A 22 13.05 17.40 -4.37
N TRP A 23 13.89 16.73 -3.58
CA TRP A 23 13.45 15.90 -2.46
C TRP A 23 12.71 16.70 -1.40
N CYS A 24 13.16 17.92 -1.06
CA CYS A 24 12.45 18.79 -0.11
C CYS A 24 11.07 19.23 -0.60
N VAL A 25 10.87 19.38 -1.91
CA VAL A 25 9.57 19.74 -2.50
C VAL A 25 8.63 18.53 -2.58
N VAL A 26 9.17 17.36 -2.93
CA VAL A 26 8.38 16.13 -3.11
C VAL A 26 8.09 15.43 -1.78
N ALA A 27 9.02 15.48 -0.82
CA ALA A 27 8.82 14.88 0.49
C ALA A 27 7.59 15.51 1.12
N PRO A 28 6.49 14.75 1.31
CA PRO A 28 5.33 15.27 2.01
C PRO A 28 5.82 15.61 3.42
N GLY A 29 5.81 16.89 3.77
CA GLY A 29 6.26 17.37 5.08
C GLY A 29 5.64 16.54 6.19
N ASP A 30 6.32 16.45 7.32
CA ASP A 30 5.92 15.56 8.43
C ASP A 30 4.45 15.73 8.84
N ASP A 31 3.86 16.91 8.62
CA ASP A 31 2.43 17.17 8.79
C ASP A 31 1.53 16.36 7.86
N LYS A 32 1.86 16.21 6.57
CA LYS A 32 1.12 15.34 5.63
C LYS A 32 1.28 13.87 6.00
N ARG A 33 2.47 13.45 6.45
CA ARG A 33 2.69 12.07 6.94
C ARG A 33 1.86 11.81 8.21
N ARG A 34 1.82 12.76 9.14
CA ARG A 34 0.98 12.67 10.35
C ARG A 34 -0.51 12.67 10.02
N GLN A 35 -0.96 13.43 9.03
CA GLN A 35 -2.35 13.40 8.57
C GLN A 35 -2.69 12.08 7.86
N LEU A 36 -1.77 11.51 7.08
CA LEU A 36 -1.95 10.17 6.48
C LEU A 36 -2.07 9.09 7.57
N VAL A 37 -1.22 9.16 8.61
CA VAL A 37 -1.26 8.23 9.76
C VAL A 37 -2.58 8.37 10.54
N LYS A 38 -3.11 9.58 10.70
CA LYS A 38 -4.41 9.84 11.36
C LYS A 38 -5.63 9.41 10.55
N ASN A 39 -5.48 9.19 9.25
CA ASN A 39 -6.55 8.69 8.38
C ASN A 39 -6.42 7.18 8.10
N LEU A 40 -5.59 6.46 8.85
CA LEU A 40 -5.57 5.00 8.75
C LEU A 40 -6.92 4.45 9.22
N PRO A 41 -7.50 3.50 8.47
CA PRO A 41 -8.78 2.88 8.82
C PRO A 41 -8.76 2.17 10.18
N GLU A 42 -7.57 1.91 10.74
CA GLU A 42 -7.36 1.33 12.07
C GLU A 42 -7.53 2.32 13.23
N SER A 43 -7.52 3.64 12.97
CA SER A 43 -7.59 4.67 14.02
C SER A 43 -9.01 5.10 14.38
N ASP A 44 -10.01 4.64 13.63
CA ASP A 44 -11.42 4.97 13.81
C ASP A 44 -12.18 3.71 14.25
N ALA A 45 -12.37 3.55 15.57
CA ALA A 45 -13.00 2.38 16.17
C ALA A 45 -14.40 2.09 15.58
N ALA A 46 -15.12 3.13 15.16
CA ALA A 46 -16.43 3.00 14.51
C ALA A 46 -16.36 2.33 13.13
N ARG A 47 -15.30 2.59 12.35
CA ARG A 47 -15.09 1.96 11.03
C ARG A 47 -14.63 0.50 11.16
N MET A 48 -14.00 0.14 12.27
CA MET A 48 -13.63 -1.24 12.59
C MET A 48 -14.88 -2.10 12.85
N GLU A 49 -15.87 -1.56 13.56
CA GLU A 49 -17.15 -2.25 13.81
C GLU A 49 -17.94 -2.49 12.52
N ASP A 50 -18.02 -1.48 11.65
CA ASP A 50 -18.70 -1.60 10.35
C ASP A 50 -17.98 -2.60 9.42
N SER A 51 -16.65 -2.62 9.44
CA SER A 51 -15.85 -3.61 8.70
C SER A 51 -16.02 -5.01 9.25
N ARG A 52 -16.15 -5.16 10.58
CA ARG A 52 -16.41 -6.46 11.23
C ARG A 52 -17.78 -7.01 10.83
N LYS A 53 -18.82 -6.18 10.83
CA LYS A 53 -20.17 -6.57 10.37
C LYS A 53 -20.16 -7.03 8.91
N ARG A 54 -19.51 -6.26 8.03
CA ARG A 54 -19.36 -6.63 6.61
C ARG A 54 -18.57 -7.94 6.43
N ASN A 55 -17.48 -8.12 7.17
CA ASN A 55 -16.65 -9.31 7.07
C ASN A 55 -17.40 -10.57 7.53
N VAL A 56 -18.25 -10.47 8.57
CA VAL A 56 -19.11 -11.59 9.01
C VAL A 56 -20.10 -11.99 7.91
N LEU A 57 -20.76 -11.02 7.27
CA LEU A 57 -21.71 -11.30 6.18
C LEU A 57 -21.02 -11.94 4.98
N VAL A 58 -19.84 -11.45 4.60
CA VAL A 58 -19.03 -12.04 3.51
C VAL A 58 -18.58 -13.46 3.88
N MET A 59 -18.13 -13.68 5.12
CA MET A 59 -17.72 -15.01 5.57
C MET A 59 -18.89 -16.01 5.59
N GLN A 60 -20.09 -15.56 5.97
CA GLN A 60 -21.30 -16.38 5.88
C GLN A 60 -21.63 -16.74 4.43
N ALA A 61 -21.63 -15.76 3.52
CA ALA A 61 -21.89 -16.01 2.11
C ALA A 61 -20.85 -16.96 1.48
N LEU A 62 -19.58 -16.84 1.84
CA LEU A 62 -18.52 -17.74 1.37
C LEU A 62 -18.67 -19.16 1.93
N LYS A 63 -19.07 -19.28 3.21
CA LYS A 63 -19.34 -20.59 3.82
C LYS A 63 -20.51 -21.29 3.15
N GLU A 64 -21.60 -20.56 2.92
CA GLU A 64 -22.80 -21.06 2.23
C GLU A 64 -22.48 -21.48 0.79
N ALA A 65 -21.73 -20.67 0.05
CA ALA A 65 -21.26 -21.00 -1.30
C ALA A 65 -20.33 -22.23 -1.31
N GLY A 66 -19.50 -22.40 -0.28
CA GLY A 66 -18.60 -23.54 -0.12
C GLY A 66 -19.31 -24.85 0.25
N GLU A 67 -20.42 -24.75 0.98
CA GLU A 67 -21.26 -25.86 1.42
C GLU A 67 -22.25 -26.33 0.35
N THR A 68 -22.62 -25.45 -0.58
CA THR A 68 -23.56 -25.69 -1.67
C THR A 68 -23.02 -26.68 -2.72
N SER A 69 -23.94 -27.38 -3.40
CA SER A 69 -23.65 -28.36 -4.47
C SER A 69 -23.05 -27.75 -5.72
N ASP A 70 -23.29 -26.47 -5.95
CA ASP A 70 -22.86 -25.71 -7.14
C ASP A 70 -21.39 -25.24 -7.01
N ASN A 71 -20.72 -25.64 -5.93
CA ASN A 71 -19.31 -25.39 -5.74
C ASN A 71 -18.48 -26.22 -6.75
N ILE A 72 -18.02 -25.55 -7.80
CA ILE A 72 -17.16 -26.09 -8.86
C ILE A 72 -15.91 -26.79 -8.26
N ALA A 73 -15.40 -26.32 -7.12
CA ALA A 73 -14.25 -26.95 -6.46
C ALA A 73 -14.55 -28.35 -5.88
N ARG A 74 -15.82 -28.64 -5.54
CA ARG A 74 -16.25 -30.00 -5.13
C ARG A 74 -16.40 -30.92 -6.33
N GLU A 75 -16.90 -30.41 -7.46
CA GLU A 75 -17.04 -31.17 -8.69
C GLU A 75 -15.68 -31.61 -9.24
N LEU A 76 -14.68 -30.73 -9.21
CA LEU A 76 -13.30 -31.04 -9.60
C LEU A 76 -12.63 -32.11 -8.71
N ARG A 77 -13.09 -32.28 -7.46
CA ARG A 77 -12.52 -33.24 -6.49
C ARG A 77 -13.14 -34.64 -6.61
N ARG A 78 -14.23 -34.83 -7.34
CA ARG A 78 -14.77 -36.17 -7.58
C ARG A 78 -13.85 -36.91 -8.55
N PRO A 79 -13.44 -38.16 -8.24
CA PRO A 79 -12.71 -38.96 -9.21
C PRO A 79 -13.63 -39.19 -10.41
N VAL A 80 -13.22 -38.69 -11.57
CA VAL A 80 -13.83 -39.02 -12.85
C VAL A 80 -13.76 -40.54 -12.98
N LYS A 81 -14.93 -41.16 -13.03
CA LYS A 81 -15.08 -42.61 -13.17
C LYS A 81 -14.95 -43.03 -14.63
#